data_AF-A0A1B8CS34-F1
#
_entry.id   AF-A0A1B8CS34-F1
#
_cell.length_a   1.000
_cell.length_b   1.000
_cell.length_c   1.000
_cell.angle_alpha   90.00
_cell.angle_beta   90.00
_cell.angle_gamma   90.00
#
_symmetry.space_group_name_H-M   'P 1'
#
loop_
_entity.id
_entity.type
_entity.pdbx_description
1 polymer ?
#
loop_
_entity_poly.entity_id
_entity_poly.type
_entity_poly.pdbx_seq_one_letter_code
_entity_poly.pdbx_strand_id
1 'polypeptide(L)'
;MWNNFITIALFLTSAVTLVTSNPTNPVCGTCNPVSGLNHCDPTTSCINTGAHFHCACRAGYKASEEKNNVNKQFRLNMPNYGFLVFTPENT
;
A
#
# COMPACT_ATOMS: atom_id res chain seq x y z
N MET A 1 -10.57 65.09 -23.63
CA MET A 1 -9.46 64.79 -24.56
C MET A 1 -8.17 64.76 -23.77
N TRP A 2 -7.31 63.79 -24.10
CA TRP A 2 -5.98 63.50 -23.57
C TRP A 2 -5.88 62.56 -22.36
N ASN A 3 -4.93 61.64 -22.53
CA ASN A 3 -4.76 60.31 -21.98
C ASN A 3 -3.47 60.27 -21.12
N ASN A 4 -3.48 59.41 -20.09
CA ASN A 4 -2.36 58.59 -19.60
C ASN A 4 -1.12 59.26 -18.93
N PHE A 5 -0.90 58.97 -17.63
CA PHE A 5 0.44 58.75 -17.04
C PHE A 5 0.34 57.88 -15.77
N ILE A 6 0.36 56.57 -15.99
CA ILE A 6 1.09 55.53 -15.26
C ILE A 6 1.64 55.92 -13.88
N THR A 7 1.04 55.39 -12.81
CA THR A 7 1.75 55.03 -11.57
C THR A 7 1.52 53.55 -11.27
N ILE A 8 2.65 52.89 -11.07
CA ILE A 8 2.87 51.45 -11.11
C ILE A 8 2.31 50.80 -9.85
N ALA A 9 1.36 49.88 -10.00
CA ALA A 9 1.06 48.88 -8.99
C ALA A 9 1.20 47.51 -9.64
N LEU A 10 2.42 46.94 -9.51
CA LEU A 10 2.70 45.54 -9.77
C LEU A 10 1.87 44.69 -8.81
N PHE A 11 0.65 44.34 -9.20
CA PHE A 11 -0.05 43.20 -8.64
C PHE A 11 0.19 42.02 -9.59
N LEU A 12 1.32 41.34 -9.37
CA LEU A 12 1.53 39.99 -9.84
C LEU A 12 0.48 39.11 -9.16
N THR A 13 -0.72 39.02 -9.74
CA THR A 13 -1.71 38.03 -9.35
C THR A 13 -1.23 36.69 -9.88
N SER A 14 -0.32 36.08 -9.13
CA SER A 14 0.04 34.68 -9.29
C SER A 14 -1.27 33.90 -9.22
N ALA A 15 -1.72 33.35 -10.34
CA ALA A 15 -2.84 32.41 -10.34
C ALA A 15 -2.36 31.18 -9.56
N VAL A 16 -2.67 31.12 -8.27
CA VAL A 16 -2.43 29.93 -7.45
C VAL A 16 -3.46 28.90 -7.90
N THR A 17 -3.04 28.01 -8.79
CA THR A 17 -3.82 26.80 -9.12
C THR A 17 -3.87 25.93 -7.87
N LEU A 18 -5.05 25.85 -7.24
CA LEU A 18 -5.35 24.85 -6.22
C LEU A 18 -5.33 23.47 -6.88
N VAL A 19 -4.22 22.74 -6.74
CA VAL A 19 -4.18 21.31 -7.02
C VAL A 19 -5.04 20.60 -5.97
N THR A 20 -6.22 20.16 -6.36
CA THR A 20 -6.99 19.22 -5.54
C THR A 20 -6.21 17.91 -5.50
N SER A 21 -5.70 17.50 -4.35
CA SER A 21 -5.16 16.16 -4.18
C SER A 21 -6.30 15.18 -4.43
N ASN A 22 -6.35 14.57 -5.62
CA ASN A 22 -7.18 13.41 -5.84
C ASN A 22 -6.73 12.37 -4.81
N PRO A 23 -7.59 11.87 -3.92
CA PRO A 23 -7.22 10.77 -3.04
C PRO A 23 -6.92 9.60 -3.96
N THR A 24 -5.64 9.38 -4.26
CA THR A 24 -5.18 8.16 -4.91
C THR A 24 -5.56 7.06 -3.94
N ASN A 25 -6.60 6.29 -4.26
CA ASN A 25 -6.91 5.07 -3.53
C ASN A 25 -5.58 4.29 -3.38
N PRO A 26 -5.25 3.80 -2.17
CA PRO A 26 -4.03 3.03 -1.99
C PRO A 26 -4.04 1.91 -3.02
N VAL A 27 -3.04 1.92 -3.92
CA VAL A 27 -2.89 0.86 -4.90
C VAL A 27 -2.67 -0.41 -4.10
N CYS A 28 -3.65 -1.30 -4.12
CA CYS A 28 -3.53 -2.54 -3.38
C CYS A 28 -2.50 -3.43 -4.06
N GLY A 29 -1.67 -4.11 -3.27
CA GLY A 29 -0.95 -5.29 -3.74
C GLY A 29 -1.95 -6.25 -4.37
N THR A 30 -1.60 -6.80 -5.52
CA THR A 30 -2.47 -7.74 -6.25
C THR A 30 -1.72 -9.03 -6.46
N CYS A 31 -2.25 -10.12 -5.91
CA CYS A 31 -1.80 -11.47 -6.21
C CYS A 31 -1.86 -11.77 -7.71
N ASN A 32 -0.80 -12.36 -8.25
CA ASN A 32 -0.78 -12.87 -9.59
C ASN A 32 -1.71 -14.10 -9.70
N PRO A 33 -2.64 -14.15 -10.66
CA PRO A 33 -3.56 -15.28 -10.83
C PRO A 33 -2.87 -16.55 -11.32
N VAL A 34 -1.64 -16.45 -11.85
CA VAL A 34 -0.86 -17.60 -12.30
C VAL A 34 -0.09 -18.20 -11.12
N SER A 35 -0.32 -19.48 -10.87
CA SER A 35 0.38 -20.26 -9.85
C SER A 35 1.90 -20.19 -10.01
N GLY A 36 2.62 -20.04 -8.90
CA GLY A 36 4.08 -19.97 -8.86
C GLY A 36 4.67 -18.56 -9.04
N LEU A 37 3.92 -17.59 -9.58
CA LEU A 37 4.44 -16.23 -9.79
C LEU A 37 4.39 -15.33 -8.55
N ASN A 38 3.71 -15.76 -7.49
CA ASN A 38 3.68 -15.04 -6.21
C ASN A 38 4.86 -15.42 -5.28
N HIS A 39 5.68 -16.41 -5.68
CA HIS A 39 6.79 -16.96 -4.89
C HIS A 39 6.42 -17.24 -3.41
N CYS A 40 5.25 -17.83 -3.23
CA CYS A 40 4.78 -18.31 -1.95
C CYS A 40 5.04 -19.81 -1.82
N ASP A 41 5.32 -20.27 -0.61
CA ASP A 41 5.44 -21.71 -0.31
C ASP A 41 4.15 -22.47 -0.72
N PRO A 42 4.24 -23.70 -1.27
CA PRO A 42 3.07 -24.46 -1.72
C PRO A 42 1.97 -24.68 -0.67
N THR A 43 2.33 -24.65 0.62
CA THR A 43 1.39 -24.80 1.74
C THR A 43 0.67 -23.50 2.12
N THR A 44 0.98 -22.41 1.44
CA THR A 44 0.45 -21.07 1.69
C THR A 44 -0.44 -20.60 0.53
N SER A 45 -1.02 -19.41 0.65
CA SER A 45 -1.85 -18.77 -0.36
C SER A 45 -1.58 -17.27 -0.34
N CYS A 46 -1.48 -16.66 -1.53
CA CYS A 46 -1.31 -15.22 -1.63
C CYS A 46 -2.59 -14.51 -1.17
N ILE A 47 -2.46 -13.49 -0.32
CA ILE A 47 -3.55 -12.61 0.08
C ILE A 47 -3.12 -11.14 -0.07
N ASN A 48 -4.06 -10.28 -0.44
CA ASN A 48 -3.83 -8.85 -0.50
C ASN A 48 -4.11 -8.21 0.87
N THR A 49 -3.16 -7.44 1.39
CA THR A 49 -3.22 -6.81 2.72
C THR A 49 -3.28 -5.28 2.64
N GLY A 50 -3.97 -4.78 1.62
CA GLY A 50 -3.92 -3.36 1.27
C GLY A 50 -2.74 -3.12 0.35
N ALA A 51 -1.78 -2.28 0.72
CA ALA A 51 -0.68 -1.85 -0.14
C ALA A 51 0.28 -2.96 -0.61
N HIS A 52 0.30 -4.10 0.08
CA HIS A 52 1.17 -5.25 -0.24
C HIS A 52 0.36 -6.54 -0.35
N PHE A 53 0.97 -7.60 -0.88
CA PHE A 53 0.46 -8.96 -0.75
C PHE A 53 1.36 -9.73 0.21
N HIS A 54 0.83 -10.76 0.86
CA HIS A 54 1.61 -11.67 1.69
C HIS A 54 1.21 -13.12 1.44
N CYS A 55 2.10 -14.05 1.79
CA CYS A 55 1.85 -15.48 1.75
C CYS A 55 1.25 -15.94 3.08
N ALA A 56 -0.05 -16.20 3.12
CA ALA A 56 -0.76 -16.67 4.30
C ALA A 56 -0.82 -18.21 4.34
N CYS A 57 -0.48 -18.80 5.48
CA CYS A 57 -0.63 -20.23 5.71
C CYS A 57 -2.09 -20.66 5.60
N ARG A 58 -2.32 -21.88 5.10
CA ARG A 58 -3.60 -22.56 5.20
C ARG A 58 -3.96 -22.82 6.68
N ALA A 59 -5.19 -23.24 6.94
CA ALA A 59 -5.60 -23.58 8.31
C ALA A 59 -4.72 -24.71 8.90
N GLY A 60 -4.44 -24.64 10.20
CA GLY A 60 -3.65 -25.65 10.93
C GLY A 60 -2.23 -25.21 11.31
N TYR A 61 -1.75 -24.09 10.77
CA TYR A 61 -0.43 -23.53 11.08
C TYR A 61 -0.48 -22.61 12.30
N LYS A 62 0.63 -22.55 13.04
CA LYS A 62 0.81 -21.68 14.21
C LYS A 62 1.93 -20.70 13.94
N ALA A 63 1.76 -19.45 14.37
CA ALA A 63 2.87 -18.50 14.35
C ALA A 63 3.95 -18.93 15.35
N SER A 64 5.18 -18.56 15.06
CA SER A 64 6.32 -18.68 15.95
C SER A 64 6.12 -17.83 17.21
N GLU A 65 6.87 -18.16 18.27
CA GLU A 65 6.86 -17.38 19.52
C GLU A 65 7.26 -15.92 19.26
N GLU A 66 8.19 -15.71 18.34
CA GLU A 66 8.57 -14.39 17.79
C GLU A 66 7.55 -13.90 16.75
N LYS A 67 6.38 -13.45 17.22
CA LYS A 67 5.25 -13.03 16.36
C LYS A 67 5.57 -11.92 15.36
N ASN A 68 6.62 -11.13 15.59
CA ASN A 68 7.01 -10.00 14.75
C ASN A 68 8.21 -10.31 13.84
N ASN A 69 8.75 -11.53 13.88
CA ASN A 69 9.87 -11.91 13.03
C ASN A 69 9.35 -12.36 11.66
N VAL A 70 9.46 -11.46 10.67
CA VAL A 70 9.01 -11.70 9.29
C VAL A 70 9.79 -12.80 8.56
N ASN A 71 10.92 -13.27 9.12
CA ASN A 71 11.69 -14.39 8.58
C ASN A 71 11.19 -15.76 9.08
N LYS A 72 10.19 -15.77 9.97
CA LYS A 72 9.57 -16.97 10.52
C LYS A 72 8.07 -16.98 10.22
N GLN A 73 7.32 -17.88 10.85
CA GLN A 73 5.87 -17.84 10.78
C GLN A 73 5.36 -16.72 11.71
N PHE A 74 4.77 -15.66 11.17
CA PHE A 74 4.39 -14.46 11.93
C PHE A 74 2.89 -14.15 11.83
N ARG A 75 2.42 -13.15 12.60
CA ARG A 75 1.06 -12.61 12.48
C ARG A 75 1.12 -11.12 12.21
N LEU A 76 0.20 -10.63 11.37
CA LEU A 76 -0.01 -9.21 11.15
C LEU A 76 -1.18 -8.72 11.98
N ASN A 77 -1.07 -7.50 12.53
CA ASN A 77 -2.17 -6.86 13.24
C ASN A 77 -3.13 -6.21 12.22
N MET A 78 -3.89 -7.04 11.52
CA MET A 78 -4.88 -6.60 10.52
C MET A 78 -6.31 -6.86 11.02
N PRO A 79 -7.22 -5.87 10.87
CA PRO A 79 -8.64 -6.08 11.14
C PRO A 79 -9.15 -7.26 10.32
N ASN A 80 -9.92 -8.15 10.95
CA ASN A 80 -10.53 -9.34 10.32
C ASN A 80 -9.57 -10.43 9.85
N TYR A 81 -8.25 -10.24 9.94
CA TYR A 81 -7.25 -11.23 9.47
C TYR A 81 -6.17 -11.56 10.49
N GLY A 82 -6.21 -10.99 11.70
CA GLY A 82 -5.20 -11.22 12.73
C GLY A 82 -5.06 -12.67 13.21
N PHE A 83 -5.99 -13.56 12.81
CA PHE A 83 -5.88 -15.00 13.07
C PHE A 83 -5.00 -15.74 12.05
N LEU A 84 -4.75 -15.15 10.87
CA LEU A 84 -3.91 -15.74 9.84
C LEU A 84 -2.45 -15.75 10.26
N VAL A 85 -1.75 -16.79 9.83
CA VAL A 85 -0.30 -16.93 9.98
C VAL A 85 0.33 -16.67 8.63
N PHE A 86 1.45 -15.98 8.60
CA PHE A 86 2.16 -15.59 7.39
C PHE A 86 3.56 -16.19 7.37
N THR A 87 4.09 -16.41 6.17
CA THR A 87 5.49 -16.78 5.93
C THR A 87 6.22 -15.67 5.20
N PRO A 88 7.57 -15.68 5.18
CA PRO A 88 8.33 -14.79 4.32
C PRO A 88 7.90 -14.93 2.85
N GLU A 89 7.93 -13.83 2.11
CA GLU A 89 7.79 -13.85 0.66
C GLU A 89 9.07 -14.40 0.02
N ASN A 90 8.95 -15.08 -1.12
CA ASN A 90 10.06 -15.77 -1.81
C ASN A 90 10.67 -16.94 -1.01
N THR A 91 9.79 -17.77 -0.44
CA THR A 91 10.18 -19.05 0.18
C THR A 91 10.33 -20.15 -0.87
#